data_AF-A0A9E2K5M5-F1
#
_entry.id   AF-A0A9E2K5M5-F1
#
_cell.length_a   1.000
_cell.length_b   1.000
_cell.length_c   1.000
_cell.angle_alpha   90.00
_cell.angle_beta   90.00
_cell.angle_gamma   90.00
#
_symmetry.space_group_name_H-M   'P 1'
#
loop_
_entity.id
_entity.type
_entity.pdbx_description
1 polymer ?
#
loop_
_entity_poly.entity_id
_entity_poly.type
_entity_poly.pdbx_seq_one_letter_code
_entity_poly.pdbx_strand_id
1 'polypeptide(L)'
;LSRRGTLWSYAENRYQPPAPYPQSDSFEPFAIAAVELPAEGLIVLGKVVSGTLAADLQVGMDMELTTMPLYTDDEGVEHSVYAWRIAS
;
A
#
# COMPACT_ATOMS: atom_id res chain seq x y z
N LEU A 1 5.33 8.40 -14.34
CA LEU A 1 4.37 7.28 -14.33
C LEU A 1 3.00 7.84 -13.97
N SER A 2 1.95 7.26 -14.54
CA SER A 2 0.55 7.53 -14.22
C SER A 2 0.31 7.42 -12.71
N ARG A 3 -0.57 8.29 -12.20
CA ARG A 3 -0.97 8.27 -10.79
C ARG A 3 -2.23 7.47 -10.53
N ARG A 4 -2.91 7.00 -11.58
CA ARG A 4 -4.13 6.21 -11.51
C ARG A 4 -3.97 4.94 -12.32
N GLY A 5 -4.62 3.88 -11.87
CA GLY A 5 -4.59 2.56 -12.51
C GLY A 5 -5.66 1.64 -11.96
N THR A 6 -5.67 0.40 -12.43
CA THR A 6 -6.67 -0.59 -12.06
C THR A 6 -6.08 -1.62 -11.11
N LEU A 7 -6.81 -1.98 -10.05
CA LEU A 7 -6.39 -3.01 -9.11
C LEU A 7 -6.32 -4.38 -9.82
N TRP A 8 -5.12 -4.92 -9.97
CA TRP A 8 -4.87 -6.20 -10.64
C TRP A 8 -4.92 -7.39 -9.66
N SER A 9 -4.32 -7.23 -8.48
CA SER A 9 -4.42 -8.21 -7.38
C SER A 9 -4.18 -7.52 -6.04
N TYR A 10 -4.61 -8.13 -4.94
CA TYR A 10 -4.35 -7.65 -3.59
C TYR A 10 -4.19 -8.80 -2.62
N ALA A 11 -3.51 -8.52 -1.52
CA ALA A 11 -3.35 -9.44 -0.39
C ALA A 11 -3.37 -8.65 0.91
N GLU A 12 -3.64 -9.34 2.01
CA GLU A 12 -3.61 -8.77 3.35
C GLU A 12 -2.57 -9.49 4.20
N ASN A 13 -1.66 -8.71 4.79
CA ASN A 13 -0.73 -9.25 5.76
C ASN A 13 -1.41 -9.29 7.13
N ARG A 14 -1.51 -10.49 7.70
CA ARG A 14 -2.08 -10.73 9.05
C ARG A 14 -1.06 -11.18 10.08
N TYR A 15 0.22 -11.07 9.75
CA TYR A 15 1.32 -11.33 10.68
C TYR A 15 2.39 -10.26 10.51
N GLN A 16 3.12 -10.02 11.58
CA GLN A 16 4.19 -9.03 11.60
C GLN A 16 5.29 -9.40 10.59
N PRO A 17 5.67 -8.48 9.69
CA PRO A 17 6.77 -8.73 8.77
C PRO A 17 8.08 -8.97 9.53
N PRO A 18 8.95 -9.87 9.03
CA PRO A 18 10.26 -10.08 9.63
C PRO A 18 11.15 -8.86 9.41
N ALA A 19 12.16 -8.71 10.27
CA ALA A 19 13.25 -7.78 10.02
C ALA A 19 13.90 -8.04 8.63
N PRO A 20 14.35 -7.01 7.90
CA PRO A 20 14.55 -5.62 8.34
C PRO A 20 13.36 -4.69 8.10
N TYR A 21 12.16 -5.22 7.80
CA TYR A 21 10.99 -4.36 7.63
C TYR A 21 10.68 -3.63 8.94
N PRO A 22 10.40 -2.31 8.93
CA PRO A 22 10.08 -1.57 10.14
C PRO A 22 8.92 -2.21 10.88
N GLN A 23 9.14 -2.54 12.16
CA GLN A 23 8.14 -3.15 13.02
C GLN A 23 7.50 -2.06 13.89
N SER A 24 6.19 -2.13 14.07
CA SER A 24 5.48 -1.36 15.09
C SER A 24 5.37 -2.16 16.39
N ASP A 25 5.36 -1.46 17.54
CA ASP A 25 5.19 -2.08 18.88
C ASP A 25 3.90 -2.90 19.00
N SER A 26 2.88 -2.54 18.22
CA SER A 26 1.67 -3.33 18.00
C SER A 26 1.44 -3.53 16.52
N PHE A 27 1.48 -4.78 16.07
CA PHE A 27 1.20 -5.11 14.68
C PHE A 27 -0.28 -4.88 14.35
N GLU A 28 -0.53 -4.15 13.28
CA GLU A 28 -1.85 -4.01 12.67
C GLU A 28 -1.84 -4.63 11.26
N PRO A 29 -2.89 -5.40 10.88
CA PRO A 29 -3.02 -5.89 9.52
C PRO A 29 -3.03 -4.74 8.51
N PHE A 30 -2.43 -4.99 7.35
CA PHE A 30 -2.45 -4.03 6.25
C PHE A 30 -2.54 -4.73 4.90
N ALA A 31 -3.25 -4.12 3.97
CA ALA A 31 -3.33 -4.59 2.60
C ALA A 31 -2.14 -4.12 1.75
N ILE A 32 -1.82 -4.91 0.74
CA ILE A 32 -0.95 -4.55 -0.38
C ILE A 32 -1.71 -4.75 -1.68
N ALA A 33 -1.44 -3.90 -2.66
CA ALA A 33 -2.09 -3.90 -3.95
C ALA A 33 -1.06 -3.90 -5.07
N ALA A 34 -1.35 -4.69 -6.11
CA ALA A 34 -0.71 -4.62 -7.41
C ALA A 34 -1.64 -3.80 -8.32
N VAL A 35 -1.20 -2.63 -8.77
CA VAL A 35 -2.00 -1.75 -9.62
C VAL A 35 -1.41 -1.69 -11.01
N GLU A 36 -2.22 -1.99 -12.02
CA GLU A 36 -1.86 -1.90 -13.43
C GLU A 36 -1.94 -0.44 -13.90
N LEU A 37 -0.86 0.04 -14.51
CA LEU A 37 -0.74 1.33 -15.18
C LEU A 37 -0.69 1.08 -16.69
N PRO A 38 -1.84 1.08 -17.39
CA PRO A 38 -1.92 0.57 -18.76
C PRO A 38 -1.17 1.44 -19.77
N ALA A 39 -1.08 2.75 -19.56
CA ALA A 39 -0.32 3.65 -20.43
C ALA A 39 1.18 3.34 -20.44
N GLU A 40 1.68 2.77 -19.34
CA GLU A 40 3.08 2.37 -19.20
C GLU A 40 3.32 0.86 -19.37
N GLY A 41 2.27 0.04 -19.38
CA GLY A 41 2.39 -1.42 -19.43
C GLY A 41 3.06 -2.01 -18.19
N LEU A 42 2.89 -1.37 -17.02
CA LEU A 42 3.51 -1.77 -15.76
C LEU A 42 2.47 -2.19 -14.73
N ILE A 43 2.83 -3.14 -13.86
CA ILE A 43 2.10 -3.43 -12.61
C ILE A 43 3.00 -3.05 -11.45
N VAL A 44 2.51 -2.14 -10.60
CA VAL A 44 3.28 -1.60 -9.48
C VAL A 44 2.70 -2.09 -8.17
N LEU A 45 3.53 -2.78 -7.38
CA LEU A 45 3.20 -3.27 -6.05
C LEU A 45 3.43 -2.16 -5.00
N GLY A 46 2.47 -1.98 -4.10
CA GLY A 46 2.57 -1.03 -2.99
C GLY A 46 1.62 -1.35 -1.84
N LYS A 47 1.82 -0.69 -0.68
CA LYS A 47 0.85 -0.74 0.42
C LYS A 47 -0.46 -0.07 0.00
N VAL A 48 -1.55 -0.49 0.61
CA VAL A 48 -2.79 0.29 0.61
C VAL A 48 -2.80 1.16 1.87
N VAL A 49 -3.39 2.35 1.77
CA VAL A 49 -3.52 3.29 2.90
C VAL A 49 -4.10 2.61 4.15
N SER A 50 -3.63 3.04 5.33
CA SER A 50 -4.11 2.53 6.62
C SER A 50 -5.63 2.63 6.75
N GLY A 51 -6.25 1.62 7.36
CA GLY A 51 -7.70 1.53 7.50
C GLY A 51 -8.43 0.93 6.30
N THR A 52 -7.75 0.65 5.18
CA THR A 52 -8.29 -0.11 4.05
C THR A 52 -7.66 -1.50 4.01
N LEU A 53 -8.50 -2.54 4.05
CA LEU A 53 -8.11 -3.94 4.12
C LEU A 53 -8.63 -4.73 2.91
N ALA A 54 -8.33 -6.03 2.84
CA ALA A 54 -8.74 -6.85 1.69
C ALA A 54 -10.27 -6.91 1.50
N ALA A 55 -11.05 -6.75 2.58
CA ALA A 55 -12.51 -6.71 2.51
C ALA A 55 -13.06 -5.48 1.78
N ASP A 56 -12.28 -4.40 1.69
CA ASP A 56 -12.66 -3.15 1.03
C ASP A 56 -12.23 -3.11 -0.45
N LEU A 57 -11.47 -4.12 -0.89
CA LEU A 57 -10.83 -4.16 -2.20
C LEU A 57 -11.48 -5.22 -3.09
N GLN A 58 -11.55 -4.92 -4.38
CA GLN A 58 -11.98 -5.85 -5.42
C GLN A 58 -11.14 -5.63 -6.68
N VAL A 59 -10.68 -6.72 -7.31
CA VAL A 59 -9.98 -6.65 -8.59
C VAL A 59 -10.85 -5.88 -9.61
N GLY A 60 -10.22 -4.97 -10.35
CA GLY A 60 -10.88 -4.08 -11.29
C GLY A 60 -11.24 -2.69 -10.73
N MET A 61 -11.08 -2.45 -9.42
CA MET A 61 -11.31 -1.12 -8.85
C MET A 61 -10.28 -0.09 -9.33
N ASP A 62 -10.71 1.16 -9.47
CA ASP A 62 -9.81 2.28 -9.73
C ASP A 62 -9.02 2.64 -8.47
N MET A 63 -7.71 2.73 -8.64
CA MET A 63 -6.76 3.05 -7.58
C MET A 63 -5.99 4.32 -7.94
N GLU A 64 -5.60 5.07 -6.91
CA GLU A 64 -4.81 6.29 -7.05
C GLU A 64 -3.58 6.27 -6.15
N LEU A 65 -2.45 6.72 -6.69
CA LEU A 65 -1.18 6.86 -5.99
C LEU A 65 -1.27 7.98 -4.96
N THR A 66 -0.81 7.68 -3.76
CA THR A 66 -0.69 8.60 -2.63
C THR A 66 0.60 8.31 -1.86
N THR A 67 0.81 9.03 -0.76
CA THR A 67 1.87 8.77 0.21
C THR A 67 1.25 8.56 1.59
N MET A 68 1.92 7.79 2.44
CA MET A 68 1.56 7.63 3.86
C MET A 68 2.83 7.49 4.71
N PRO A 69 2.77 7.81 6.02
CA PRO A 69 3.85 7.45 6.95
C PRO A 69 4.07 5.93 6.94
N LEU A 70 5.33 5.51 6.94
CA LEU A 70 5.74 4.11 7.10
C LEU A 70 6.15 3.82 8.53
N TYR A 71 7.07 4.63 9.08
CA TYR A 71 7.54 4.57 10.46
C TYR A 71 8.25 5.87 10.84
N THR A 72 8.44 6.08 12.14
CA THR A 72 9.32 7.12 12.70
C THR A 72 10.55 6.44 13.28
N ASP A 73 11.74 6.94 12.99
CA ASP A 73 13.00 6.38 13.51
C ASP A 73 13.34 6.91 14.93
N ASP A 74 14.43 6.40 15.49
CA ASP A 74 14.90 6.74 16.84
C ASP A 74 15.36 8.21 16.97
N GLU A 75 15.60 8.91 15.85
CA GLU A 75 15.92 10.34 15.81
C GLU A 75 14.65 11.20 15.71
N GLY A 76 13.48 10.59 15.62
CA GLY A 76 12.19 11.26 15.48
C GLY A 76 11.85 11.68 14.05
N VAL A 77 12.58 11.18 13.04
CA VAL A 77 12.30 11.49 11.63
C VAL A 77 11.20 10.57 11.10
N GLU A 78 10.15 11.15 10.52
CA GLU A 78 9.10 10.39 9.84
C GLU A 78 9.53 9.98 8.44
N HIS A 79 9.53 8.68 8.17
CA HIS A 79 9.77 8.11 6.85
C HIS A 79 8.45 7.81 6.17
N SER A 80 8.26 8.37 4.97
CA SER A 80 7.07 8.15 4.15
C SER A 80 7.28 7.08 3.08
N VAL A 81 6.19 6.45 2.64
CA VAL A 81 6.16 5.48 1.54
C VAL A 81 5.06 5.84 0.53
N TYR A 82 5.25 5.45 -0.72
CA TYR A 82 4.17 5.45 -1.70
C TYR A 82 3.14 4.35 -1.38
N ALA A 83 1.87 4.69 -1.51
CA ALA A 83 0.75 3.79 -1.26
C ALA A 83 -0.36 3.98 -2.30
N TRP A 84 -1.28 3.03 -2.33
CA TRP A 84 -2.49 3.07 -3.12
C TRP A 84 -3.70 3.40 -2.23
N ARG A 85 -4.61 4.23 -2.74
CA ARG A 85 -5.95 4.41 -2.16
C ARG A 85 -7.01 4.09 -3.20
N ILE A 86 -8.20 3.74 -2.75
CA ILE A 86 -9.38 3.68 -3.63
C ILE A 86 -9.57 5.09 -4.21
N ALA A 87 -9.67 5.16 -5.54
CA ALA A 87 -9.85 6.44 -6.22
C ALA A 87 -11.22 7.04 -5.85
N SER A 88 -11.22 8.34 -5.53
CA SER A 88 -12.43 9.17 -5.46
C SER A 88 -12.85 9.66 -6.85
#